data_AF-A0A6M5YQK7-F1
#
_entry.id   AF-A0A6M5YQK7-F1
#
_cell.length_a   1.000
_cell.length_b   1.000
_cell.length_c   1.000
_cell.angle_alpha   90.00
_cell.angle_beta   90.00
_cell.angle_gamma   90.00
#
_symmetry.space_group_name_H-M   'P 1'
#
loop_
_entity.id
_entity.type
_entity.pdbx_description
1 polymer ?
#
loop_
_entity_poly.entity_id
_entity_poly.type
_entity_poly.pdbx_seq_one_letter_code
_entity_poly.pdbx_strand_id
1 'polypeptide(L)'
;MVGLYVNGTKVGTLADAERLIPELIGQSKTVELRDEPTGRRIGTFTPDVLCPWEPGLTREEIQRRIDEPGGMTLAEFRKGLGKA
;
A
#
# COMPACT_ATOMS: atom_id res chain seq x y z
N MET A 1 -0.45 -26.51 -2.46
CA MET A 1 -1.10 -25.64 -1.43
C MET A 1 -0.28 -24.35 -1.39
N VAL A 2 -0.93 -23.19 -1.32
CA VAL A 2 -0.22 -21.90 -1.35
C VAL A 2 -0.02 -21.38 0.06
N GLY A 3 1.23 -21.17 0.43
CA GLY A 3 1.63 -20.56 1.70
C GLY A 3 1.90 -19.06 1.55
N LEU A 4 1.58 -18.31 2.60
CA LEU A 4 1.92 -16.89 2.74
C LEU A 4 3.20 -16.76 3.55
N TYR A 5 4.16 -15.99 3.04
CA TYR A 5 5.47 -15.80 3.64
C TYR A 5 5.79 -14.32 3.80
N VAL A 6 6.44 -13.97 4.91
CA VAL A 6 6.95 -12.62 5.17
C VAL A 6 8.40 -12.75 5.59
N ASN A 7 9.30 -12.07 4.88
CA ASN A 7 10.75 -12.19 5.08
C ASN A 7 11.22 -13.67 5.10
N GLY A 8 10.66 -14.51 4.23
CA GLY A 8 10.97 -15.93 4.14
C GLY A 8 10.36 -16.82 5.25
N THR A 9 9.64 -16.25 6.22
CA THR A 9 8.96 -17.01 7.28
C THR A 9 7.50 -17.26 6.89
N LYS A 10 7.04 -18.51 7.01
CA LYS A 10 5.63 -18.86 6.75
C LYS A 10 4.75 -18.25 7.85
N VAL A 11 3.80 -17.42 7.45
CA VAL A 11 2.85 -16.74 8.36
C VAL A 11 1.44 -17.34 8.29
N GLY A 12 1.14 -18.09 7.24
CA GLY A 12 -0.16 -18.76 7.07
C GLY A 12 -0.29 -19.40 5.71
N THR A 13 -1.53 -19.75 5.36
CA THR A 13 -1.90 -20.27 4.05
C THR A 13 -2.82 -19.31 3.31
N LEU A 14 -3.06 -19.57 2.02
CA LEU A 14 -4.03 -18.78 1.26
C LEU A 14 -5.45 -18.85 1.84
N ALA A 15 -5.81 -19.91 2.56
CA ALA A 15 -7.09 -19.99 3.27
C ALA A 15 -7.19 -19.00 4.44
N ASP A 16 -6.04 -18.61 5.02
CA ASP A 16 -5.95 -17.61 6.08
C ASP A 16 -5.84 -16.18 5.55
N ALA A 17 -5.80 -16.00 4.23
CA ALA A 17 -5.47 -14.74 3.58
C ALA A 17 -6.43 -13.61 3.94
N GLU A 18 -7.75 -13.86 3.98
CA GLU A 18 -8.74 -12.84 4.32
C GLU A 18 -8.52 -12.24 5.71
N ARG A 19 -8.01 -13.05 6.66
CA ARG A 19 -7.70 -12.60 8.02
C ARG A 19 -6.31 -11.95 8.11
N LEU A 20 -5.32 -12.54 7.46
CA LEU A 20 -3.91 -12.13 7.62
C LEU A 20 -3.52 -10.95 6.72
N ILE A 21 -4.06 -10.84 5.51
CA ILE A 21 -3.69 -9.77 4.58
C ILE A 21 -3.96 -8.37 5.16
N PRO A 22 -5.12 -8.07 5.80
CA PRO A 22 -5.34 -6.77 6.43
C PRO A 22 -4.31 -6.41 7.51
N GLU A 23 -3.95 -7.36 8.37
CA GLU A 23 -2.91 -7.17 9.40
C GLU A 23 -1.53 -6.91 8.77
N LEU A 24 -1.19 -7.67 7.73
CA LEU A 24 0.10 -7.56 7.04
C LEU A 24 0.21 -6.25 6.24
N ILE A 25 -0.90 -5.78 5.65
CA ILE A 25 -1.02 -4.45 5.04
C ILE A 25 -0.83 -3.36 6.09
N GLY A 26 -1.48 -3.48 7.26
CA GLY A 26 -1.38 -2.50 8.34
C GLY A 26 0.05 -2.36 8.91
N GLN A 27 0.88 -3.38 8.73
CA GLN A 27 2.30 -3.37 9.12
C GLN A 27 3.24 -3.01 7.97
N SER A 28 2.70 -2.63 6.80
CA SER A 28 3.45 -2.32 5.58
C SER A 28 4.45 -3.43 5.18
N LYS A 29 4.10 -4.70 5.41
CA LYS A 29 4.99 -5.83 5.10
C LYS A 29 4.68 -6.41 3.74
N THR A 30 5.73 -6.70 2.97
CA THR A 30 5.64 -7.49 1.75
C THR A 30 5.32 -8.95 2.08
N VAL A 31 4.31 -9.50 1.41
CA VAL A 31 3.85 -10.88 1.54
C VAL A 31 4.17 -11.63 0.25
N GLU A 32 4.88 -12.74 0.36
CA GLU A 32 5.16 -13.64 -0.75
C GLU A 32 4.18 -14.81 -0.76
N LEU A 33 3.60 -15.10 -1.92
CA LEU A 33 2.82 -16.31 -2.14
C LEU A 33 3.74 -17.38 -2.71
N ARG A 34 3.89 -18.50 -2.01
CA ARG A 34 4.73 -19.61 -2.46
C ARG A 34 3.93 -20.90 -2.55
N ASP A 35 4.21 -21.70 -3.57
CA ASP A 35 3.73 -23.07 -3.65
C ASP A 35 4.53 -23.94 -2.67
N GLU A 36 3.86 -24.58 -1.71
CA GLU A 36 4.55 -25.29 -0.63
C GLU A 36 5.39 -26.50 -1.07
N PRO A 37 4.92 -27.39 -1.97
CA PRO A 37 5.69 -28.55 -2.41
C PRO A 37 7.02 -28.19 -3.09
N THR A 38 7.04 -27.09 -3.83
CA THR A 38 8.20 -26.68 -4.65
C THR A 38 8.98 -25.51 -4.04
N GLY A 39 8.40 -24.82 -3.05
CA GLY A 39 8.90 -23.54 -2.54
C GLY A 39 8.84 -22.41 -3.59
N ARG A 40 8.28 -22.66 -4.78
CA ARG A 40 8.32 -21.71 -5.90
C ARG A 40 7.47 -20.49 -5.56
N ARG A 41 8.06 -19.31 -5.69
CA ARG A 41 7.31 -18.05 -5.57
C ARG A 41 6.31 -17.94 -6.74
N ILE A 42 5.04 -17.82 -6.39
CA ILE A 42 3.92 -17.64 -7.31
C ILE A 42 3.68 -16.15 -7.55
N GLY A 43 3.75 -15.35 -6.47
CA GLY A 43 3.45 -13.93 -6.53
C GLY A 43 3.96 -13.19 -5.29
N THR A 44 3.87 -11.88 -5.35
CA THR A 44 4.23 -10.99 -4.23
C THR A 44 3.14 -9.93 -4.11
N PHE A 45 2.72 -9.67 -2.89
CA PHE A 45 1.90 -8.54 -2.53
C PHE A 45 2.75 -7.58 -1.71
N THR A 46 2.93 -6.37 -2.22
CA THR A 46 3.60 -5.29 -1.48
C THR A 46 2.55 -4.21 -1.27
N PRO A 47 2.23 -3.82 -0.02
CA PRO A 47 1.37 -2.67 0.20
C PRO A 47 2.04 -1.42 -0.40
N ASP A 48 1.31 -0.68 -1.22
CA ASP A 48 1.81 0.55 -1.83
C ASP A 48 2.19 1.57 -0.74
N VAL A 49 3.38 2.14 -0.84
CA VAL A 49 3.74 3.33 -0.07
C VAL A 49 2.91 4.48 -0.64
N LEU A 50 2.07 5.10 0.18
CA LEU A 50 1.12 6.16 -0.23
C LEU A 50 1.77 7.24 -1.10
N CYS A 51 3.01 7.63 -0.78
CA CYS A 51 3.82 8.56 -1.56
C CYS A 51 5.31 8.14 -1.51
N PRO A 52 5.85 7.49 -2.56
CA PRO A 52 7.23 7.01 -2.59
C PRO A 52 8.28 8.12 -2.43
N TRP A 53 7.96 9.34 -2.86
CA TRP A 53 8.82 10.52 -2.72
C TRP A 53 8.70 11.22 -1.36
N GLU A 54 7.73 10.82 -0.52
CA GLU A 54 7.56 11.34 0.84
C GLU A 54 7.18 10.19 1.80
N PRO A 55 8.14 9.34 2.19
CA PRO A 55 7.85 8.09 2.93
C PRO A 55 7.23 8.28 4.32
N GLY A 56 7.40 9.46 4.91
CA GLY A 56 6.79 9.82 6.20
C GLY A 56 5.37 10.35 6.08
N LEU A 57 4.81 10.45 4.86
CA LEU A 57 3.50 11.01 4.64
C LEU A 57 2.41 10.05 5.12
N THR A 58 1.75 10.42 6.21
CA THR A 58 0.60 9.67 6.75
C THR A 58 -0.70 10.10 6.09
N ARG A 59 -1.75 9.29 6.24
CA ARG A 59 -3.09 9.63 5.74
C ARG A 59 -3.66 10.86 6.44
N GLU A 60 -3.38 11.01 7.73
CA GLU A 60 -3.78 12.16 8.54
C GLU A 60 -3.11 13.45 8.05
N GLU A 61 -1.82 13.36 7.69
CA GLU A 61 -1.07 14.48 7.14
C GLU A 61 -1.58 14.88 5.75
N ILE A 62 -1.92 13.91 4.90
CA ILE A 62 -2.56 14.18 3.61
C ILE A 62 -3.86 14.95 3.81
N GLN A 63 -4.70 14.50 4.74
CA GLN A 63 -5.98 15.16 5.00
C GLN A 63 -5.78 16.57 5.57
N ARG A 64 -4.82 16.75 6.50
CA ARG A 64 -4.46 18.07 7.03
C ARG A 64 -4.05 19.04 5.92
N ARG A 65 -3.22 18.61 4.96
CA ARG A 65 -2.79 19.43 3.82
C ARG A 65 -3.93 19.78 2.85
N ILE A 66 -4.91 18.89 2.71
CA ILE A 66 -6.13 19.15 1.94
C ILE A 66 -6.99 20.21 2.63
N ASP A 67 -7.11 20.13 3.95
CA ASP A 67 -7.95 21.02 4.76
C ASP A 67 -7.26 22.35 5.12
N GLU A 68 -5.95 22.47 4.89
CA GLU A 68 -5.19 23.69 5.15
C GLU A 68 -5.66 24.85 4.23
N PRO A 69 -6.09 25.99 4.81
CA PRO A 69 -6.55 27.12 4.03
C PRO A 69 -5.38 27.71 3.21
N GLY A 70 -5.61 27.91 1.92
CA GLY A 70 -4.59 28.35 0.95
C GLY A 70 -4.30 27.31 -0.14
N GLY A 71 -4.79 26.08 0.02
CA GLY A 71 -4.90 25.12 -1.07
C GLY A 71 -5.84 25.65 -2.17
N MET A 72 -5.48 25.39 -3.43
CA MET A 72 -6.37 25.60 -4.56
C MET A 72 -6.52 24.30 -5.32
N THR A 73 -7.71 24.04 -5.83
CA THR A 73 -7.96 22.91 -6.73
C THR A 73 -7.16 23.10 -8.01
N LEU A 74 -6.87 21.98 -8.70
CA LEU A 74 -6.20 22.02 -10.00
C LEU A 74 -6.98 22.83 -11.04
N ALA A 75 -8.31 22.89 -10.90
CA ALA A 75 -9.18 23.71 -11.74
C ALA A 75 -9.00 25.21 -11.45
N GLU A 76 -8.91 25.62 -10.19
CA GLU A 76 -8.66 27.00 -9.79
C GLU A 76 -7.26 27.47 -10.22
N PHE A 77 -6.25 26.60 -10.08
CA PHE A 77 -4.90 26.87 -10.58
C PHE A 77 -4.88 27.10 -12.10
N ARG A 78 -5.55 26.23 -12.87
CA ARG A 78 -5.65 26.35 -14.34
C ARG A 78 -6.37 27.63 -14.77
N LYS A 79 -7.43 27.99 -14.06
CA LYS A 79 -8.17 29.25 -14.26
C LYS A 79 -7.27 30.47 -14.01
N GLY A 80 -6.44 30.44 -12.98
CA GLY A 80 -5.44 31.49 -12.71
C GLY A 80 -4.35 31.61 -13.77
N LEU A 81 -4.01 30.51 -14.45
CA LEU A 81 -3.06 30.48 -15.58
C LEU A 81 -3.68 30.86 -16.93
N GLY A 82 -4.99 31.16 -16.99
CA GLY A 82 -5.69 31.49 -18.23
C GLY A 82 -5.82 30.32 -19.21
N LYS A 83 -5.64 29.08 -18.74
CA LYS A 83 -5.80 27.85 -19.52
C LYS A 83 -7.10 27.18 -19.10
N ALA A 84 -8.20 27.54 -19.76
CA ALA A 84 -9.48 26.84 -19.64
C ALA A 84 -9.46 25.56 -20.49
#